data_AF-A0A6G3LL69-F1
#
_entry.id   AF-A0A6G3LL69-F1
#
_cell.length_a   1.000
_cell.length_b   1.000
_cell.length_c   1.000
_cell.angle_alpha   90.00
_cell.angle_beta   90.00
_cell.angle_gamma   90.00
#
_symmetry.space_group_name_H-M   'P 1'
#
loop_
_entity.id
_entity.type
_entity.pdbx_description
1 polymer ?
#
loop_
_entity_poly.entity_id
_entity_poly.type
_entity_poly.pdbx_seq_one_letter_code
_entity_poly.pdbx_strand_id
1 'polypeptide(L)'
;LEALSTVDHLPETSNLVKWIYACENIDGGFSSTPGSKTAFIENLYYGLRSLEILGSRPKYVSSHLEYVISLQNANGGFRRSRELGASALDYTFHAVKSLVLLESL
;
A
#
# COMPACT_ATOMS: atom_id res chain seq x y z
N LEU A 1 -10.60 2.18 -7.72
CA LEU A 1 -10.82 2.39 -6.27
C LEU A 1 -11.66 3.63 -5.96
N GLU A 2 -11.72 4.65 -6.83
CA GLU A 2 -12.58 5.84 -6.60
C GLU A 2 -14.08 5.51 -6.45
N ALA A 3 -14.57 4.50 -7.18
CA ALA A 3 -15.97 4.07 -7.08
C ALA A 3 -16.38 3.50 -5.71
N LEU A 4 -15.44 3.07 -4.85
CA LEU A 4 -15.79 2.57 -3.51
C LEU A 4 -16.08 3.71 -2.52
N SER A 5 -15.53 4.91 -2.77
CA SER A 5 -15.85 6.10 -1.97
C SER A 5 -17.26 6.65 -2.26
N THR A 6 -17.91 6.17 -3.33
CA THR A 6 -19.23 6.61 -3.77
C THR A 6 -20.35 5.62 -3.43
N VAL A 7 -20.05 4.49 -2.78
CA VAL A 7 -21.07 3.52 -2.34
C VAL A 7 -21.38 3.79 -0.87
N ASP A 8 -22.62 4.20 -0.57
CA ASP A 8 -23.02 4.63 0.77
C ASP A 8 -22.76 3.59 1.87
N HIS A 9 -22.75 2.30 1.54
CA HIS A 9 -22.32 1.23 2.45
C HIS A 9 -21.72 0.03 1.71
N LEU A 10 -20.51 -0.38 2.12
CA LEU A 10 -19.94 -1.67 1.74
C LEU A 10 -20.45 -2.78 2.68
N PRO A 11 -20.88 -3.95 2.15
CA PRO A 11 -21.22 -5.08 3.00
C PRO A 11 -19.98 -5.64 3.69
N GLU A 12 -20.15 -6.23 4.88
CA GLU A 12 -19.13 -7.04 5.56
C GLU A 12 -17.78 -6.32 5.82
N THR A 13 -17.81 -5.02 6.13
CA THR A 13 -16.61 -4.18 6.34
C THR A 13 -15.61 -4.78 7.32
N SER A 14 -16.07 -5.43 8.41
CA SER A 14 -15.19 -6.12 9.36
C SER A 14 -14.38 -7.24 8.70
N ASN A 15 -15.00 -8.03 7.83
CA ASN A 15 -14.34 -9.12 7.14
C ASN A 15 -13.41 -8.60 6.02
N LEU A 16 -13.77 -7.50 5.36
CA LEU A 16 -12.88 -6.81 4.41
C LEU A 16 -11.61 -6.31 5.10
N VAL A 17 -11.75 -5.62 6.24
CA VAL A 17 -10.60 -5.12 7.01
C VAL A 17 -9.71 -6.28 7.48
N LYS A 18 -10.30 -7.37 7.99
CA LYS A 18 -9.53 -8.57 8.37
C LYS A 18 -8.76 -9.16 7.19
N TRP A 19 -9.37 -9.22 6.01
CA TRP A 19 -8.71 -9.74 4.82
C TRP A 19 -7.55 -8.84 4.38
N ILE A 20 -7.74 -7.52 4.34
CA ILE A 20 -6.68 -6.56 4.01
C ILE A 20 -5.52 -6.68 5.01
N TYR A 21 -5.81 -6.79 6.31
CA TYR A 21 -4.79 -7.00 7.33
C TYR A 21 -4.06 -8.34 7.22
N ALA A 22 -4.67 -9.36 6.62
CA ALA A 22 -4.00 -10.63 6.36
C ALA A 22 -3.02 -10.54 5.17
N CYS A 23 -3.11 -9.48 4.37
CA CYS A 23 -2.18 -9.14 3.31
C CYS A 23 -1.07 -8.18 3.76
N GLU A 24 -1.17 -7.57 4.95
CA GLU A 24 -0.22 -6.57 5.43
C GLU A 24 1.07 -7.23 5.96
N ASN A 25 2.22 -6.81 5.43
CA ASN A 25 3.51 -7.38 5.81
C ASN A 25 4.18 -6.53 6.91
N ILE A 26 4.69 -7.21 7.95
CA ILE A 26 5.35 -6.56 9.10
C ILE A 26 6.60 -5.76 8.73
N ASP A 27 7.31 -6.17 7.68
CA ASP A 27 8.52 -5.54 7.14
C ASP A 27 8.24 -4.52 6.03
N GLY A 28 6.96 -4.17 5.86
CA GLY A 28 6.47 -3.15 4.94
C GLY A 28 5.84 -3.72 3.66
N GLY A 29 4.96 -2.93 3.05
CA GLY A 29 4.19 -3.35 1.89
C GLY A 29 2.99 -4.23 2.21
N PHE A 30 2.27 -4.58 1.15
CA PHE A 30 1.16 -5.54 1.18
C PHE A 30 1.41 -6.61 0.11
N SER A 31 0.97 -7.82 0.41
CA SER A 31 0.90 -8.92 -0.53
C SER A 31 -0.42 -8.89 -1.31
N SER A 32 -0.43 -9.43 -2.53
CA SER A 32 -1.65 -9.51 -3.34
C SER A 32 -2.67 -10.50 -2.77
N THR A 33 -2.21 -11.47 -2.00
CA THR A 33 -3.02 -12.49 -1.32
C THR A 33 -2.43 -12.81 0.05
N PRO A 34 -3.26 -13.19 1.04
CA PRO A 34 -2.78 -13.59 2.36
C PRO A 34 -1.77 -14.74 2.27
N GLY A 35 -0.69 -14.64 3.06
CA GLY A 35 0.35 -15.66 3.13
C GLY A 35 1.41 -15.63 2.01
N SER A 36 1.21 -14.83 0.95
CA SER A 36 2.31 -14.47 0.06
C SER A 36 3.26 -13.49 0.75
N LYS A 37 4.55 -13.53 0.40
CA LYS A 37 5.57 -12.60 0.93
C LYS A 37 6.02 -11.53 -0.07
N THR A 38 5.38 -11.47 -1.22
CA THR A 38 5.77 -10.53 -2.28
C THR A 38 5.13 -9.17 -2.05
N ALA A 39 5.95 -8.18 -1.72
CA ALA A 39 5.54 -6.78 -1.61
C ALA A 39 5.86 -6.03 -2.89
N PHE A 40 4.83 -5.42 -3.49
CA PHE A 40 4.98 -4.48 -4.61
C PHE A 40 4.38 -3.13 -4.24
N ILE A 41 4.91 -2.05 -4.82
CA ILE A 41 4.49 -0.68 -4.48
C ILE A 41 3.01 -0.43 -4.78
N GLU A 42 2.46 -1.02 -5.84
CA GLU A 42 1.04 -0.92 -6.15
C GLU A 42 0.17 -1.60 -5.07
N ASN A 43 0.60 -2.76 -4.55
CA ASN A 43 -0.14 -3.47 -3.50
C ASN A 43 -0.16 -2.64 -2.22
N LEU A 44 0.95 -2.00 -1.86
CA LEU A 44 1.01 -1.10 -0.72
C LEU A 44 0.01 0.04 -0.87
N TYR A 45 0.01 0.73 -2.02
CA TYR A 45 -0.96 1.79 -2.27
C TYR A 45 -2.39 1.27 -2.18
N TYR A 46 -2.71 0.12 -2.77
CA TYR A 46 -4.06 -0.46 -2.72
C TYR A 46 -4.48 -0.82 -1.29
N GLY A 47 -3.58 -1.40 -0.49
CA GLY A 47 -3.82 -1.73 0.91
C GLY A 47 -4.12 -0.47 1.73
N LEU A 48 -3.24 0.54 1.65
CA LEU A 48 -3.39 1.82 2.36
C LEU A 48 -4.68 2.54 1.96
N ARG A 49 -4.96 2.68 0.66
CA ARG A 49 -6.21 3.32 0.19
C ARG A 49 -7.45 2.56 0.61
N SER A 50 -7.40 1.24 0.61
CA SER A 50 -8.56 0.44 1.04
C SER A 50 -8.83 0.62 2.53
N LEU A 51 -7.78 0.66 3.37
CA LEU A 51 -7.93 0.95 4.79
C LEU A 51 -8.45 2.37 5.02
N GLU A 52 -7.92 3.37 4.31
CA GLU A 52 -8.42 4.76 4.35
C GLU A 52 -9.93 4.83 4.04
N ILE A 53 -10.36 4.22 2.93
CA ILE A 53 -11.77 4.17 2.53
C ILE A 53 -12.65 3.48 3.60
N LEU A 54 -12.12 2.46 4.27
CA LEU A 54 -12.82 1.72 5.32
C LEU A 54 -12.69 2.38 6.71
N GLY A 55 -12.11 3.58 6.81
CA GLY A 55 -11.91 4.29 8.09
C GLY A 55 -10.97 3.55 9.05
N SER A 56 -10.09 2.70 8.52
CA SER A 56 -9.12 1.89 9.28
C SER A 56 -7.69 2.37 9.04
N ARG A 57 -6.74 1.89 9.85
CA ARG A 57 -5.32 2.27 9.77
C ARG A 57 -4.43 1.03 9.59
N PRO A 58 -3.35 1.11 8.81
CA PRO A 58 -2.34 0.04 8.77
C PRO A 58 -1.70 -0.15 10.15
N LYS A 59 -1.24 -1.36 10.41
CA LYS A 59 -0.57 -1.75 11.66
C LYS A 59 0.90 -1.33 11.68
N TYR A 60 1.56 -1.29 10.52
CA TYR A 60 3.02 -1.15 10.43
C TYR A 60 3.46 0.11 9.66
N VAL A 61 2.96 1.28 10.08
CA VAL A 61 3.21 2.60 9.42
C VAL A 61 4.70 2.85 9.17
N SER A 62 5.56 2.71 10.18
CA SER A 62 7.00 2.94 10.04
C SER A 62 7.64 1.98 9.04
N SER A 63 7.30 0.70 9.09
CA SER A 63 7.81 -0.29 8.14
C SER A 63 7.35 0.01 6.70
N HIS A 64 6.11 0.49 6.52
CA HIS A 64 5.62 0.93 5.22
C HIS A 64 6.40 2.14 4.69
N LEU A 65 6.67 3.12 5.54
CA LEU A 65 7.46 4.30 5.16
C LEU A 65 8.88 3.90 4.72
N GLU A 66 9.56 3.09 5.52
CA GLU A 66 10.88 2.54 5.21
C GLU A 66 10.87 1.75 3.90
N TYR A 67 9.85 0.93 3.68
CA TYR A 67 9.65 0.20 2.44
C TYR A 67 9.57 1.17 1.24
N VAL A 68 8.69 2.17 1.25
CA VAL A 68 8.54 3.10 0.12
C VAL A 68 9.83 3.87 -0.15
N ILE A 69 10.48 4.40 0.89
CA ILE A 69 11.74 5.14 0.76
C ILE A 69 12.82 4.26 0.13
N SER A 70 12.89 2.98 0.52
CA SER A 70 13.86 2.04 -0.05
C SER A 70 13.71 1.84 -1.56
N LEU A 71 12.54 2.12 -2.14
CA LEU A 71 12.26 1.93 -3.57
C LEU A 71 12.66 3.14 -4.44
N GLN A 72 13.10 4.25 -3.86
CA GLN A 72 13.57 5.37 -4.66
C GLN A 72 14.93 5.04 -5.30
N ASN A 73 15.07 5.33 -6.58
CA ASN A 73 16.33 5.22 -7.32
C ASN A 73 17.06 6.56 -7.37
N ALA A 74 18.36 6.54 -7.72
CA ALA A 74 19.19 7.75 -7.81
C ALA A 74 18.69 8.79 -8.84
N ASN A 75 17.88 8.37 -9.82
CA ASN A 75 17.25 9.28 -10.79
C ASN A 75 15.96 9.95 -10.26
N GLY A 76 15.61 9.74 -8.98
CA GLY A 76 14.45 10.33 -8.31
C GLY A 76 13.15 9.54 -8.44
N GLY A 77 13.01 8.68 -9.46
CA GLY A 77 11.84 7.82 -9.64
C GLY A 77 11.88 6.56 -8.76
N PHE A 78 10.75 5.86 -8.68
CA PHE A 78 10.61 4.66 -7.84
C PHE A 78 10.52 3.39 -8.66
N ARG A 79 11.13 2.31 -8.15
CA ARG A 79 11.00 0.94 -8.69
C ARG A 79 9.84 0.19 -8.03
N ARG A 80 9.46 -0.94 -8.62
CA ARG A 80 8.31 -1.73 -8.16
C ARG A 80 8.54 -2.43 -6.80
N SER A 81 9.75 -2.92 -6.56
CA SER A 81 10.09 -3.77 -5.42
C SER A 81 11.57 -3.70 -5.04
N ARG A 82 11.96 -4.36 -3.94
CA ARG A 82 13.34 -4.33 -3.42
C ARG A 82 14.32 -5.16 -4.27
N GLU A 83 13.85 -6.18 -4.99
CA GLU A 83 14.69 -7.16 -5.70
C GLU A 83 15.39 -6.65 -6.99
N LEU A 84 15.44 -5.32 -7.20
CA LEU A 84 15.93 -4.58 -8.38
C LEU A 84 14.83 -4.25 -9.40
N GLY A 85 14.91 -3.05 -9.99
CA GLY A 85 13.98 -2.59 -11.01
C GLY A 85 14.25 -1.16 -11.47
N ALA A 86 13.88 -0.86 -12.71
CA ALA A 86 13.94 0.49 -13.24
C ALA A 86 12.83 1.36 -12.63
N SER A 87 13.06 2.67 -12.63
CA SER A 87 12.02 3.64 -12.29
C SER A 87 10.92 3.63 -13.35
N ALA A 88 9.66 3.67 -12.93
CA ALA A 88 8.54 3.88 -13.83
C ALA A 88 7.56 4.90 -13.23
N LEU A 89 6.81 5.58 -14.10
CA LEU A 89 5.93 6.67 -13.70
C LEU A 89 4.78 6.18 -12.80
N ASP A 90 4.22 5.03 -13.12
CA ASP A 90 3.19 4.38 -12.31
C ASP A 90 3.72 3.99 -10.94
N TYR A 91 4.90 3.36 -10.83
CA TYR A 91 5.49 3.05 -9.53
C TYR A 91 5.76 4.31 -8.70
N THR A 92 6.22 5.38 -9.36
CA THR A 92 6.44 6.69 -8.74
C THR A 92 5.14 7.29 -8.22
N PHE A 93 4.05 7.21 -9.00
CA PHE A 93 2.72 7.65 -8.55
C PHE A 93 2.26 6.89 -7.31
N HIS A 94 2.34 5.55 -7.33
CA HIS A 94 1.95 4.72 -6.19
C HIS A 94 2.80 5.04 -4.94
N ALA A 95 4.10 5.24 -5.10
CA ALA A 95 5.00 5.63 -4.02
C ALA A 95 4.61 6.98 -3.41
N VAL A 96 4.49 8.03 -4.22
CA VAL A 96 4.14 9.38 -3.75
C VAL A 96 2.78 9.38 -3.06
N LYS A 97 1.77 8.72 -3.63
CA LYS A 97 0.46 8.62 -2.99
C LYS A 97 0.50 7.82 -1.69
N SER A 98 1.33 6.77 -1.61
CA SER A 98 1.52 6.02 -0.37
C SER A 98 2.18 6.88 0.71
N LEU A 99 3.18 7.69 0.38
CA LEU A 99 3.80 8.63 1.33
C LEU A 99 2.78 9.64 1.88
N VAL A 100 1.95 10.23 1.03
CA VAL A 100 0.89 11.17 1.46
C VAL A 100 -0.09 10.51 2.42
N LEU A 101 -0.50 9.27 2.16
CA LEU A 101 -1.39 8.53 3.07
C LEU A 101 -0.71 8.28 4.41
N LEU A 102 0.54 7.83 4.40
CA LEU A 102 1.31 7.50 5.60
C LEU A 102 1.61 8.74 6.45
N GLU A 103 1.84 9.91 5.85
CA GLU A 103 2.02 11.18 6.58
C GLU A 103 0.74 11.66 7.29
N SER A 104 -0.45 11.25 6.81
CA SER A 104 -1.72 11.61 7.43
C SER A 104 -2.13 10.73 8.62
N LEU A 105 -1.30 9.72 8.96
CA LEU A 105 -1.62 8.68 9.95
C LEU A 105 -1.07 8.94 11.36
#